data_AF-A0A8D8GKQ1-F1
#
_entry.id   AF-A0A8D8GKQ1-F1
#
_cell.length_a   1.000
_cell.length_b   1.000
_cell.length_c   1.000
_cell.angle_alpha   90.00
_cell.angle_beta   90.00
_cell.angle_gamma   90.00
#
_symmetry.space_group_name_H-M   'P 1'
#
loop_
_entity.id
_entity.type
_entity.pdbx_description
1 polymer ?
#
loop_
_entity_poly.entity_id
_entity_poly.type
_entity_poly.pdbx_seq_one_letter_code
_entity_poly.pdbx_strand_id
1 'polypeptide(L)'
;MPSKPAHLLIEQFGTVRRITINNKRKKNAINLAAYGDLADQLNAADRDDGVHVVVLTGAGDFYSSGNDISALMANPEQSVEQKMKRSNDHLLRMVRAFYSFGKLLIGVINGPAIGISATTAMLCDVLYMEERAYFYTP
;
A
#
# COMPACT_ATOMS: atom_id res chain seq x y z
N MET A 1 22.52 9.60 10.39
CA MET A 1 21.06 9.75 10.57
C MET A 1 20.45 8.36 10.49
N PRO A 2 19.61 7.92 11.44
CA PRO A 2 18.97 6.61 11.31
C PRO A 2 18.12 6.64 10.04
N SER A 3 18.32 5.66 9.17
CA SER A 3 17.54 5.51 7.94
C SER A 3 16.06 5.50 8.32
N LYS A 4 15.28 6.32 7.62
CA LYS A 4 13.82 6.35 7.73
C LYS A 4 13.32 4.90 7.70
N PRO A 5 12.52 4.41 8.67
CA PRO A 5 12.04 3.04 8.62
C PRO A 5 11.28 2.86 7.30
N ALA A 6 11.73 1.93 6.47
CA ALA A 6 11.09 1.65 5.20
C ALA A 6 9.62 1.32 5.47
N HIS A 7 8.71 2.08 4.87
CA HIS A 7 7.27 1.87 5.04
C HIS A 7 6.82 0.52 4.48
N LEU A 8 7.64 -0.05 3.60
CA LEU A 8 7.47 -1.35 2.98
C LEU A 8 8.68 -2.24 3.28
N LEU A 9 8.45 -3.54 3.42
CA LEU A 9 9.49 -4.57 3.32
C LEU A 9 9.35 -5.27 1.97
N ILE A 10 10.47 -5.44 1.28
CA ILE A 10 10.52 -6.06 -0.04
C ILE A 10 11.38 -7.31 0.04
N GLU A 11 10.82 -8.43 -0.36
CA GLU A 11 11.50 -9.73 -0.34
C GLU A 11 11.29 -10.43 -1.69
N GLN A 12 12.32 -11.12 -2.17
CA GLN A 12 12.27 -11.87 -3.43
C GLN A 12 12.41 -13.36 -3.14
N PHE A 13 11.47 -14.14 -3.67
CA PHE A 13 11.45 -15.61 -3.58
C PHE A 13 11.39 -16.18 -4.99
N GLY A 14 12.55 -16.45 -5.59
CA GLY A 14 12.62 -16.84 -7.01
C GLY A 14 12.02 -15.74 -7.89
N THR A 15 10.92 -16.04 -8.59
CA THR A 15 10.20 -15.08 -9.44
C THR A 15 9.05 -14.35 -8.74
N VAL A 16 8.85 -14.57 -7.43
CA VAL A 16 7.80 -13.92 -6.63
C VAL A 16 8.39 -12.76 -5.83
N ARG A 17 7.81 -11.56 -5.99
CA ARG A 17 8.15 -10.39 -5.17
C ARG A 17 7.09 -10.16 -4.11
N ARG A 18 7.46 -10.23 -2.84
CA ARG A 18 6.59 -9.89 -1.71
C ARG A 18 6.81 -8.44 -1.29
N ILE A 19 5.73 -7.68 -1.27
CA ILE A 19 5.65 -6.32 -0.75
C ILE A 19 4.81 -6.36 0.53
N THR A 20 5.41 -5.97 1.65
CA THR A 20 4.74 -5.96 2.95
C THR A 20 4.63 -4.53 3.48
N ILE A 21 3.41 -4.04 3.69
CA ILE A 21 3.19 -2.75 4.37
C ILE A 21 3.59 -2.90 5.84
N ASN A 22 4.57 -2.13 6.29
CA ASN A 22 5.22 -2.32 7.58
C ASN A 22 5.22 -1.05 8.44
N ASN A 23 4.01 -0.61 8.79
CA ASN A 23 3.79 0.45 9.78
C ASN A 23 2.99 -0.12 10.96
N LYS A 24 3.51 -1.18 11.59
CA LYS A 24 2.83 -1.95 12.66
C LYS A 24 2.30 -1.06 13.79
N ARG A 25 3.07 -0.03 14.18
CA ARG A 25 2.69 0.91 15.25
C ARG A 25 1.40 1.68 14.96
N LYS A 26 1.06 1.87 13.70
CA LYS A 26 -0.18 2.51 13.26
C LYS A 26 -1.06 1.56 12.46
N LYS A 27 -1.04 0.26 12.77
CA LYS A 27 -1.88 -0.74 12.07
C LYS A 27 -1.75 -0.68 10.54
N ASN A 28 -0.52 -0.45 10.07
CA ASN A 28 -0.18 -0.30 8.66
C ASN A 28 -0.89 0.86 7.95
N ALA A 29 -1.18 1.96 8.67
CA ALA A 29 -1.66 3.20 8.07
C ALA A 29 -0.70 3.73 6.99
N ILE A 30 -1.26 4.07 5.83
CA ILE A 30 -0.57 4.46 4.61
C ILE A 30 -0.49 5.99 4.57
N ASN A 31 0.74 6.51 4.67
CA ASN A 31 1.01 7.94 4.54
C ASN A 31 1.42 8.28 3.09
N LEU A 32 1.68 9.56 2.82
CA LEU A 32 2.04 10.04 1.50
C LEU A 32 3.31 9.39 0.92
N ALA A 33 4.30 9.12 1.78
CA ALA A 33 5.54 8.45 1.35
C ALA A 33 5.26 7.00 0.96
N ALA A 34 4.47 6.27 1.76
CA ALA A 34 4.07 4.90 1.49
C ALA A 34 3.25 4.78 0.19
N TYR A 35 2.45 5.79 -0.18
CA TYR A 35 1.81 5.84 -1.51
C TYR A 35 2.83 5.91 -2.65
N GLY A 36 3.85 6.76 -2.50
CA GLY A 36 4.96 6.82 -3.44
C GLY A 36 5.66 5.47 -3.54
N ASP A 37 6.09 4.93 -2.40
CA ASP A 37 6.83 3.68 -2.30
C ASP A 37 6.06 2.50 -2.92
N LEU A 38 4.75 2.38 -2.67
CA LEU A 38 3.92 1.31 -3.27
C LEU A 38 3.88 1.43 -4.79
N ALA A 39 3.67 2.64 -5.31
CA ALA A 39 3.66 2.86 -6.74
C ALA A 39 5.03 2.56 -7.38
N ASP A 40 6.13 2.95 -6.72
CA ASP A 40 7.49 2.67 -7.18
C ASP A 40 7.76 1.17 -7.24
N GLN A 41 7.38 0.42 -6.20
CA GLN A 41 7.63 -1.02 -6.13
C GLN A 41 6.80 -1.81 -7.13
N LEU A 42 5.52 -1.46 -7.33
CA LEU A 42 4.68 -2.08 -8.36
C LEU A 42 5.24 -1.81 -9.76
N ASN A 43 5.57 -0.56 -10.08
CA ASN A 43 6.15 -0.22 -11.39
C ASN A 43 7.53 -0.87 -11.61
N ALA A 44 8.33 -1.03 -10.55
CA ALA A 44 9.62 -1.73 -10.64
C ALA A 44 9.43 -3.22 -10.90
N ALA A 45 8.50 -3.87 -10.20
CA ALA A 45 8.16 -5.28 -10.41
C ALA A 45 7.58 -5.55 -11.82
N ASP A 46 6.80 -4.61 -12.34
CA ASP A 46 6.21 -4.72 -13.67
C ASP A 46 7.29 -4.75 -14.78
N ARG A 47 8.33 -3.92 -14.63
CA ARG A 47 9.45 -3.85 -15.60
C ARG A 47 10.54 -4.90 -15.42
N ASP A 48 10.49 -5.65 -14.32
CA ASP A 48 11.52 -6.64 -13.97
C ASP A 48 11.14 -8.03 -14.49
N ASP A 49 11.78 -8.48 -15.56
CA ASP A 49 11.54 -9.82 -16.15
C ASP A 49 11.82 -10.97 -15.17
N GLY A 50 12.58 -10.73 -14.10
CA GLY A 50 12.77 -11.69 -13.02
C GLY A 50 11.58 -11.81 -12.07
N VAL A 51 10.55 -10.95 -12.19
CA VAL A 51 9.32 -11.00 -11.40
C VAL A 51 8.16 -11.43 -12.28
N HIS A 52 7.48 -12.50 -11.87
CA HIS A 52 6.29 -13.01 -12.54
C HIS A 52 5.02 -12.77 -11.71
N VAL A 53 5.16 -12.71 -10.39
CA VAL A 53 4.05 -12.55 -9.43
C VAL A 53 4.45 -11.57 -8.36
N VAL A 54 3.54 -10.66 -8.00
CA VAL A 54 3.67 -9.82 -6.82
C VAL A 54 2.67 -10.27 -5.76
N VAL A 55 3.13 -10.41 -4.53
CA VAL A 55 2.29 -10.62 -3.34
C VAL A 55 2.30 -9.37 -2.50
N LEU A 56 1.13 -8.79 -2.23
CA LEU A 56 0.95 -7.64 -1.36
C LEU A 56 0.30 -8.08 -0.04
N THR A 57 0.89 -7.70 1.09
CA THR A 57 0.36 -8.04 2.42
C THR A 57 0.69 -6.97 3.47
N GLY A 58 0.16 -7.09 4.68
CA GLY A 58 0.48 -6.24 5.83
C GLY A 58 1.34 -6.96 6.86
N ALA A 59 2.17 -6.23 7.59
CA ALA A 59 2.94 -6.79 8.69
C ALA A 59 2.08 -6.87 9.97
N GLY A 60 2.14 -7.99 10.69
CA GLY A 60 1.42 -8.15 11.97
C GLY A 60 -0.05 -8.53 11.77
N ASP A 61 -0.94 -7.97 12.60
CA ASP A 61 -2.37 -8.39 12.65
C ASP A 61 -3.32 -7.56 11.80
N PHE A 62 -2.82 -6.55 11.08
CA PHE A 62 -3.60 -5.75 10.16
C PHE A 62 -3.03 -5.89 8.75
N TYR A 63 -3.91 -5.97 7.75
CA TYR A 63 -3.50 -5.68 6.39
C TYR A 63 -3.16 -4.19 6.30
N SER A 64 -4.17 -3.33 6.52
CA SER A 64 -3.97 -1.90 6.73
C SER A 64 -5.22 -1.22 7.29
N SER A 65 -5.01 -0.23 8.16
CA SER A 65 -6.07 0.68 8.63
C SER A 65 -6.39 1.82 7.65
N GLY A 66 -5.82 1.81 6.43
CA GLY A 66 -6.08 2.82 5.41
C GLY A 66 -5.21 4.07 5.55
N ASN A 67 -5.77 5.23 5.24
CA ASN A 67 -5.04 6.52 5.23
C ASN A 67 -4.50 6.89 6.62
N ASP A 68 -3.24 7.32 6.69
CA ASP A 68 -2.71 8.01 7.87
C ASP A 68 -3.21 9.46 7.90
N ILE A 69 -4.39 9.65 8.49
CA ILE A 69 -5.05 10.96 8.61
C ILE A 69 -4.31 11.93 9.56
N SER A 70 -3.29 11.48 10.30
CA SER A 70 -2.52 12.39 11.15
C SER A 70 -1.77 13.47 10.35
N ALA A 71 -1.44 13.20 9.09
CA ALA A 71 -0.82 14.17 8.19
C ALA A 71 -1.80 15.24 7.68
N LEU A 72 -3.10 14.94 7.59
CA LEU A 72 -4.12 15.94 7.25
C LEU A 72 -4.28 16.98 8.37
N MET A 73 -4.06 16.55 9.62
CA MET A 73 -4.10 17.38 10.82
C MET A 73 -2.79 18.14 11.08
N ALA A 74 -1.67 17.71 10.50
CA ALA A 74 -0.40 18.41 10.60
C ALA A 74 -0.32 19.58 9.60
N ASN A 75 0.20 20.73 10.02
CA ASN A 75 0.36 22.00 9.26
C ASN A 75 -0.92 22.84 9.04
N PRO A 76 -1.41 23.56 10.06
CA PRO A 76 -2.53 24.50 9.90
C PRO A 76 -2.26 25.64 8.89
N GLU A 77 -1.01 25.89 8.51
CA GLU A 77 -0.62 26.98 7.61
C GLU A 77 -0.76 26.69 6.11
N GLN A 78 -0.93 25.42 5.71
CA GLN A 78 -1.22 25.09 4.31
C GLN A 78 -2.72 25.17 4.05
N SER A 79 -3.12 25.80 2.94
CA SER A 79 -4.52 25.80 2.54
C SER A 79 -5.01 24.36 2.35
N VAL A 80 -6.26 24.10 2.74
CA VAL A 80 -6.90 22.78 2.61
C VAL A 80 -6.77 22.26 1.17
N GLU A 81 -6.88 23.16 0.19
CA GLU A 81 -6.76 22.86 -1.24
C GLU A 81 -5.36 22.35 -1.63
N GLN A 82 -4.28 22.96 -1.13
CA GLN A 82 -2.90 22.53 -1.42
C GLN A 82 -2.60 21.15 -0.84
N LYS A 83 -3.10 20.86 0.37
CA LYS A 83 -2.96 19.53 0.99
C LYS A 83 -3.72 18.48 0.22
N MET A 84 -4.96 18.79 -0.17
CA MET A 84 -5.79 17.88 -0.97
C MET A 84 -5.15 17.58 -2.32
N LYS A 85 -4.61 18.58 -3.02
CA LYS A 85 -3.96 18.39 -4.33
C LYS A 85 -2.76 17.44 -4.25
N ARG A 86 -1.84 17.68 -3.30
CA ARG A 86 -0.66 16.81 -3.14
C ARG A 86 -1.05 15.38 -2.76
N SER A 87 -1.99 15.21 -1.83
CA SER A 87 -2.49 13.88 -1.49
C SER A 87 -3.14 13.19 -2.70
N ASN A 88 -3.85 13.94 -3.54
CA ASN A 88 -4.49 13.41 -4.73
C ASN A 88 -3.46 12.94 -5.78
N ASP A 89 -2.37 13.67 -6.00
CA ASP A 89 -1.35 13.27 -6.98
C ASP A 89 -0.69 11.93 -6.61
N HIS A 90 -0.33 11.74 -5.33
CA HIS A 90 0.26 10.48 -4.85
C HIS A 90 -0.75 9.33 -4.86
N LEU A 91 -2.00 9.60 -4.49
CA LEU A 91 -3.09 8.63 -4.55
C LEU A 91 -3.32 8.16 -6.01
N LEU A 92 -3.45 9.10 -6.95
CA LEU A 92 -3.64 8.80 -8.37
C LEU A 92 -2.47 8.01 -8.93
N ARG A 93 -1.23 8.35 -8.53
CA ARG A 93 -0.04 7.60 -8.93
C ARG A 93 -0.10 6.15 -8.43
N MET A 94 -0.49 5.93 -7.17
CA MET A 94 -0.66 4.59 -6.62
C MET A 94 -1.75 3.83 -7.39
N VAL A 95 -2.94 4.41 -7.53
CA VAL A 95 -4.06 3.74 -8.23
C VAL A 95 -3.69 3.38 -9.66
N ARG A 96 -2.99 4.25 -10.39
CA ARG A 96 -2.45 3.94 -11.72
C ARG A 96 -1.47 2.77 -11.71
N ALA A 97 -0.60 2.69 -10.71
CA ALA A 97 0.35 1.57 -10.60
C ALA A 97 -0.35 0.23 -10.36
N PHE A 98 -1.44 0.20 -9.57
CA PHE A 98 -2.28 -1.01 -9.45
C PHE A 98 -3.00 -1.33 -10.77
N TYR A 99 -3.68 -0.34 -11.35
CA TYR A 99 -4.50 -0.53 -12.55
C TYR A 99 -3.69 -0.95 -13.79
N SER A 100 -2.46 -0.42 -13.95
CA SER A 100 -1.61 -0.69 -15.11
C SER A 100 -0.62 -1.84 -14.88
N PHE A 101 -0.67 -2.51 -13.73
CA PHE A 101 0.21 -3.63 -13.45
C PHE A 101 -0.12 -4.80 -14.39
N GLY A 102 0.85 -5.24 -15.19
CA GLY A 102 0.64 -6.19 -16.28
C GLY A 102 0.87 -7.65 -15.90
N LYS A 103 1.19 -7.93 -14.63
CA LYS A 103 1.53 -9.26 -14.11
C LYS A 103 0.58 -9.67 -13.00
N LEU A 104 0.66 -10.92 -12.55
CA LEU A 104 -0.24 -11.42 -11.50
C LEU A 104 0.03 -10.70 -10.16
N LEU A 105 -0.98 -10.01 -9.66
CA LEU A 105 -0.98 -9.33 -8.36
C LEU A 105 -1.90 -10.05 -7.38
N ILE A 106 -1.31 -10.63 -6.33
CA ILE A 106 -2.02 -11.37 -5.29
C ILE A 106 -2.06 -10.54 -4.01
N GLY A 107 -3.25 -10.26 -3.50
CA GLY A 107 -3.44 -9.68 -2.17
C GLY A 107 -3.57 -10.78 -1.11
N VAL A 108 -2.65 -10.82 -0.16
CA VAL A 108 -2.73 -11.70 1.03
C VAL A 108 -3.19 -10.85 2.22
N ILE A 109 -4.48 -10.93 2.52
CA ILE A 109 -5.16 -10.12 3.53
C ILE A 109 -5.05 -10.83 4.89
N ASN A 110 -3.97 -10.52 5.61
CA ASN A 110 -3.58 -11.13 6.89
C ASN A 110 -4.38 -10.63 8.11
N GLY A 111 -5.31 -9.69 7.90
CA GLY A 111 -6.10 -9.04 8.94
C GLY A 111 -6.95 -7.91 8.37
N PRO A 112 -7.50 -7.01 9.21
CA PRO A 112 -8.44 -5.99 8.75
C PRO A 112 -7.85 -5.08 7.66
N ALA A 113 -8.67 -4.79 6.65
CA ALA A 113 -8.39 -3.90 5.54
C ALA A 113 -9.46 -2.80 5.48
N ILE A 114 -9.05 -1.56 5.77
CA ILE A 114 -9.95 -0.43 6.02
C ILE A 114 -9.76 0.68 4.98
N GLY A 115 -10.87 1.27 4.52
CA GLY A 115 -10.91 2.43 3.64
C GLY A 115 -10.13 2.19 2.36
N ILE A 116 -9.17 3.06 2.06
CA ILE A 116 -8.35 2.97 0.84
C ILE A 116 -7.65 1.62 0.68
N SER A 117 -7.30 0.94 1.77
CA SER A 117 -6.67 -0.39 1.67
C SER A 117 -7.64 -1.49 1.28
N ALA A 118 -8.92 -1.37 1.64
CA ALA A 118 -9.97 -2.24 1.11
C ALA A 118 -10.15 -1.97 -0.39
N THR A 119 -10.16 -0.69 -0.80
CA THR A 119 -10.26 -0.31 -2.21
C THR A 119 -9.09 -0.84 -3.03
N THR A 120 -7.84 -0.70 -2.59
CA THR A 120 -6.67 -1.18 -3.35
C THR A 120 -6.51 -2.69 -3.31
N ALA A 121 -6.97 -3.37 -2.24
CA ALA A 121 -7.05 -4.83 -2.24
C ALA A 121 -7.93 -5.34 -3.39
N MET A 122 -9.05 -4.67 -3.68
CA MET A 122 -9.93 -5.01 -4.80
C MET A 122 -9.33 -4.76 -6.19
N LEU A 123 -8.13 -4.17 -6.27
CA LEU A 123 -7.38 -4.02 -7.53
C LEU A 123 -6.38 -5.16 -7.74
N CYS A 124 -6.28 -6.12 -6.81
CA CYS A 124 -5.51 -7.34 -7.00
C CYS A 124 -6.32 -8.36 -7.81
N ASP A 125 -5.65 -9.23 -8.56
CA ASP A 125 -6.29 -10.28 -9.37
C ASP A 125 -6.90 -11.38 -8.50
N VAL A 126 -6.20 -11.74 -7.43
CA VAL A 126 -6.59 -12.81 -6.50
C VAL A 126 -6.40 -12.33 -5.07
N LEU A 127 -7.38 -12.61 -4.22
CA LEU A 127 -7.34 -12.34 -2.79
C LEU A 127 -7.34 -13.64 -2.00
N TYR A 128 -6.34 -13.81 -1.14
CA TYR A 128 -6.31 -14.82 -0.09
C TYR A 128 -6.50 -14.12 1.25
N MET A 129 -7.45 -14.59 2.05
CA MET A 129 -7.83 -13.93 3.28
C MET A 129 -7.72 -14.89 4.46
N GLU A 130 -7.12 -14.41 5.54
CA GLU A 130 -7.24 -15.04 6.85
C GLU A 130 -8.69 -15.03 7.30
N GLU A 131 -9.12 -16.02 8.10
CA GLU A 131 -10.50 -16.12 8.60
C GLU A 131 -10.94 -14.88 9.40
N ARG A 132 -9.99 -14.25 10.10
CA ARG A 132 -10.21 -13.02 10.88
C ARG A 132 -10.20 -11.73 10.04
N ALA A 133 -9.84 -11.80 8.77
CA ALA A 133 -9.73 -10.63 7.92
C ALA A 133 -11.11 -10.15 7.47
N TYR A 134 -11.28 -8.84 7.37
CA TYR A 134 -12.50 -8.23 6.86
C TYR A 134 -12.19 -6.93 6.13
N PHE A 135 -13.07 -6.56 5.21
CA PHE A 135 -13.07 -5.26 4.55
C PHE A 135 -14.05 -4.32 5.23
N TYR A 136 -13.67 -3.06 5.39
CA TYR A 136 -14.57 -2.02 5.87
C TYR A 136 -14.34 -0.72 5.09
N THR A 137 -15.41 -0.22 4.48
CA THR A 137 -15.41 1.01 3.67
C THR A 137 -16.32 2.05 4.36
N PRO A 138 -15.78 2.85 5.31
CA PRO A 138 -16.53 3.90 6.01
C PRO A 138 -16.82 5.12 5.14
#